data_AF-A0A2A3ZKZ1-F1
#
_entry.id   AF-A0A2A3ZKZ1-F1
#
_cell.length_a   1.000
_cell.length_b   1.000
_cell.length_c   1.000
_cell.angle_alpha   90.00
_cell.angle_beta   90.00
_cell.angle_gamma   90.00
#
_symmetry.space_group_name_H-M   'P 1'
#
loop_
_entity.id
_entity.type
_entity.pdbx_description
1 polymer ?
#
loop_
_entity_poly.entity_id
_entity_poly.type
_entity_poly.pdbx_seq_one_letter_code
_entity_poly.pdbx_strand_id
1 'polypeptide(L)'
;MLISRPASPPAGASTTTDRETPLTDNTNTPHASENPDAGTAADATPPGLSYIATIDVDVGTPITIGTTIDGLREVVPIRGGRVKGLGLNGTVLDVGADFQQYPSETVANLVADYVLKTDDGHHILVENRAIRTGSSSDLNKLMSGEQVDPLRIYFRCVPRLSADQSSPYAWMSDVLFIGTGVRSPNGVKINIFQVL
;
A
#
# COMPACT_ATOMS: atom_id res chain seq x y z
N MET A 1 43.20 -13.54 -2.34
CA MET A 1 43.31 -15.01 -2.21
C MET A 1 42.26 -15.61 -3.14
N LEU A 2 42.65 -15.87 -4.40
CA LEU A 2 41.84 -16.56 -5.40
C LEU A 2 41.94 -18.07 -5.13
N ILE A 3 40.83 -18.79 -5.14
CA ILE A 3 40.86 -20.25 -5.27
C ILE A 3 39.96 -20.64 -6.44
N SER A 4 40.60 -21.22 -7.44
CA SER A 4 40.04 -21.64 -8.73
C SER A 4 39.45 -23.06 -8.66
N ARG A 5 38.61 -23.37 -9.65
CA ARG A 5 37.64 -24.49 -9.80
C ARG A 5 38.26 -25.91 -9.87
N PRO A 6 37.45 -26.99 -9.99
CA PRO A 6 37.11 -27.46 -11.35
C PRO A 6 35.66 -27.98 -11.54
N ALA A 7 35.30 -28.19 -12.82
CA ALA A 7 34.02 -28.71 -13.34
C ALA A 7 34.10 -30.20 -13.77
N SER A 8 32.93 -30.82 -13.93
CA SER A 8 32.51 -32.24 -14.18
C SER A 8 33.12 -32.97 -15.41
N PRO A 9 32.90 -34.31 -15.62
CA PRO A 9 31.72 -34.86 -16.36
C PRO A 9 31.37 -36.37 -16.04
N PRO A 10 30.68 -37.19 -16.88
CA PRO A 10 29.22 -37.26 -17.10
C PRO A 10 28.56 -38.69 -17.00
N ALA A 11 27.23 -38.70 -17.16
CA ALA A 11 26.30 -39.71 -17.73
C ALA A 11 26.13 -41.12 -17.13
N GLY A 12 24.86 -41.45 -16.83
CA GLY A 12 24.36 -42.82 -16.68
C GLY A 12 22.84 -42.88 -16.92
N ALA A 13 22.46 -43.49 -18.03
CA ALA A 13 21.08 -43.74 -18.46
C ALA A 13 20.43 -44.88 -17.65
N SER A 14 19.12 -44.82 -17.43
CA SER A 14 18.29 -46.02 -17.35
C SER A 14 16.84 -45.71 -17.75
N THR A 15 16.44 -46.48 -18.74
CA THR A 15 15.15 -46.62 -19.42
C THR A 15 14.10 -47.25 -18.51
N THR A 16 12.86 -46.73 -18.53
CA THR A 16 11.69 -47.55 -18.21
C THR A 16 10.44 -47.05 -18.97
N THR A 17 10.20 -47.72 -20.10
CA THR A 17 8.91 -48.22 -20.61
C THR A 17 7.76 -47.24 -20.91
N ASP A 18 7.63 -46.92 -22.21
CA ASP A 18 6.39 -46.49 -22.85
C ASP A 18 5.34 -47.61 -22.85
N ARG A 19 4.14 -47.29 -22.36
CA ARG A 19 2.90 -48.02 -22.66
C ARG A 19 1.81 -46.99 -22.97
N GLU A 20 1.59 -46.74 -24.26
CA GLU A 20 0.38 -46.12 -24.78
C GLU A 20 -0.78 -47.12 -24.77
N THR A 21 -1.94 -46.69 -24.26
CA THR A 21 -3.30 -47.15 -24.64
C THR A 21 -4.33 -46.14 -24.09
N PRO A 22 -5.54 -46.03 -24.65
CA PRO A 22 -6.00 -44.84 -25.37
C PRO A 22 -6.92 -43.93 -24.54
N LEU A 23 -7.04 -42.68 -25.00
CA LEU A 23 -7.98 -41.67 -24.53
C LEU A 23 -9.41 -42.23 -24.46
N THR A 24 -9.95 -42.32 -23.25
CA THR A 24 -11.40 -42.38 -23.03
C THR A 24 -11.91 -40.96 -22.81
N ASP A 25 -12.79 -40.55 -23.71
CA ASP A 25 -13.67 -39.39 -23.67
C ASP A 25 -14.32 -39.24 -22.27
N ASN A 26 -13.95 -38.18 -21.55
CA ASN A 26 -14.63 -37.78 -20.32
C ASN A 26 -15.31 -36.43 -20.56
N THR A 27 -16.56 -36.51 -21.02
CA THR A 27 -17.54 -35.43 -20.94
C THR A 27 -17.70 -34.99 -19.49
N ASN A 28 -16.88 -34.04 -19.04
CA ASN A 28 -17.00 -33.43 -17.73
C ASN A 28 -18.06 -32.33 -17.82
N THR A 29 -19.32 -32.75 -17.72
CA THR A 29 -20.44 -31.88 -17.36
C THR A 29 -20.10 -31.26 -16.00
N PRO A 30 -20.10 -29.92 -15.83
CA PRO A 30 -19.88 -29.36 -14.51
C PRO A 30 -21.09 -29.72 -13.64
N HIS A 31 -20.90 -30.69 -12.74
CA HIS A 31 -21.76 -30.82 -11.58
C HIS A 31 -21.62 -29.52 -10.79
N ALA A 32 -22.62 -28.65 -10.88
CA ALA A 32 -22.84 -27.61 -9.90
C ALA A 32 -22.97 -28.32 -8.54
N SER A 33 -21.89 -28.31 -7.75
CA SER A 33 -22.05 -28.55 -6.31
C SER A 33 -22.72 -27.28 -5.78
N GLU A 34 -24.04 -27.32 -5.73
CA GLU A 34 -24.82 -26.41 -4.89
C GLU A 34 -24.27 -26.56 -3.47
N ASN A 35 -23.49 -25.57 -3.02
CA ASN A 35 -23.14 -25.44 -1.62
C ASN A 35 -24.43 -25.00 -0.88
N PRO A 36 -25.04 -25.87 -0.06
CA PRO A 36 -26.25 -25.51 0.64
C PRO A 36 -25.86 -25.00 2.02
N ASP A 37 -25.15 -23.86 2.08
CA ASP A 37 -25.13 -23.00 3.26
C ASP A 37 -24.51 -21.62 2.93
N ALA A 38 -25.03 -20.95 1.91
CA ALA A 38 -24.90 -19.49 1.85
C ALA A 38 -25.92 -18.92 2.83
N GLY A 39 -25.60 -18.99 4.13
CA GLY A 39 -26.27 -18.17 5.12
C GLY A 39 -26.25 -16.74 4.61
N THR A 40 -27.42 -16.23 4.25
CA THR A 40 -27.64 -14.89 3.70
C THR A 40 -26.81 -13.91 4.50
N ALA A 41 -25.84 -13.25 3.86
CA ALA A 41 -25.09 -12.15 4.47
C ALA A 41 -26.13 -11.11 4.92
N ALA A 42 -26.51 -11.17 6.19
CA ALA A 42 -27.62 -10.42 6.74
C ALA A 42 -27.32 -8.92 6.60
N ASP A 43 -28.17 -8.21 5.84
CA ASP A 43 -28.43 -6.76 5.85
C ASP A 43 -27.31 -5.82 6.34
N ALA A 44 -26.07 -6.03 5.89
CA ALA A 44 -24.98 -5.11 6.18
C ALA A 44 -24.99 -4.01 5.11
N THR A 45 -25.63 -2.88 5.42
CA THR A 45 -25.53 -1.68 4.57
C THR A 45 -24.07 -1.20 4.57
N PRO A 46 -23.43 -0.97 3.41
CA PRO A 46 -22.08 -0.43 3.37
C PRO A 46 -21.99 0.90 4.13
N PRO A 47 -20.94 1.13 4.93
CA PRO A 47 -20.81 2.38 5.67
C PRO A 47 -20.64 3.55 4.71
N GLY A 48 -21.10 4.72 5.14
CA GLY A 48 -20.91 5.97 4.40
C GLY A 48 -19.47 6.47 4.50
N LEU A 49 -19.11 7.41 3.63
CA LEU A 49 -17.84 8.14 3.72
C LEU A 49 -18.10 9.65 3.73
N SER A 50 -17.53 10.34 4.72
CA SER A 50 -17.55 11.81 4.80
C SER A 50 -16.15 12.36 4.57
N TYR A 51 -15.99 13.30 3.64
CA TYR A 51 -14.71 13.97 3.43
C TYR A 51 -14.34 14.84 4.63
N ILE A 52 -13.10 14.73 5.09
CA ILE A 52 -12.57 15.50 6.22
C ILE A 52 -11.59 16.56 5.73
N ALA A 53 -10.51 16.13 5.07
CA ALA A 53 -9.43 17.01 4.67
C ALA A 53 -8.57 16.41 3.56
N THR A 54 -7.75 17.25 2.95
CA THR A 54 -6.66 16.87 2.07
C THR A 54 -5.33 17.21 2.75
N ILE A 55 -4.43 16.23 2.81
CA ILE A 55 -3.06 16.38 3.30
C ILE A 55 -2.14 16.34 2.07
N ASP A 56 -1.46 17.44 1.78
CA ASP A 56 -0.38 17.49 0.79
C ASP A 56 0.93 17.39 1.57
N VAL A 57 1.64 16.27 1.41
CA VAL A 57 2.85 15.91 2.15
C VAL A 57 4.06 16.12 1.24
N ASP A 58 4.99 16.95 1.71
CA ASP A 58 6.29 17.13 1.08
C ASP A 58 7.26 16.05 1.58
N VAL A 59 7.97 15.41 0.66
CA VAL A 59 8.92 14.33 0.99
C VAL A 59 10.33 14.65 0.53
N GLY A 60 11.31 14.09 1.24
CA GLY A 60 12.71 14.18 0.90
C GLY A 60 13.15 13.13 -0.12
N THR A 61 14.46 13.13 -0.39
CA THR A 61 15.09 12.08 -1.21
C THR A 61 14.92 10.71 -0.56
N PRO A 62 14.46 9.68 -1.32
CA PRO A 62 14.40 8.32 -0.82
C PRO A 62 15.77 7.81 -0.38
N ILE A 63 15.79 7.09 0.73
CA ILE A 63 16.94 6.35 1.24
C ILE A 63 16.72 4.88 0.88
N THR A 64 17.47 4.38 -0.10
CA THR A 64 17.40 2.97 -0.48
C THR A 64 18.11 2.12 0.56
N ILE A 65 17.37 1.19 1.17
CA ILE A 65 17.92 0.16 2.06
C ILE A 65 18.43 -1.01 1.22
N GLY A 66 17.75 -1.31 0.12
CA GLY A 66 18.04 -2.41 -0.80
C GLY A 66 17.09 -3.58 -0.63
N THR A 67 17.44 -4.72 -1.22
CA THR A 67 16.62 -5.94 -1.14
C THR A 67 16.83 -6.63 0.21
N THR A 68 15.76 -6.76 0.99
CA THR A 68 15.73 -7.51 2.26
C THR A 68 14.93 -8.81 2.10
N ILE A 69 14.75 -9.56 3.19
CA ILE A 69 13.85 -10.74 3.21
C ILE A 69 12.40 -10.39 2.84
N ASP A 70 12.02 -9.12 3.01
CA ASP A 70 10.69 -8.59 2.76
C ASP A 70 10.57 -7.93 1.37
N GLY A 71 11.58 -8.07 0.51
CA GLY A 71 11.65 -7.42 -0.81
C GLY A 71 12.45 -6.12 -0.80
N LEU A 72 12.33 -5.31 -1.86
CA LEU A 72 13.02 -4.02 -1.92
C LEU A 72 12.45 -3.06 -0.86
N ARG A 73 13.34 -2.38 -0.14
CA ARG A 73 13.00 -1.44 0.93
C ARG A 73 13.57 -0.06 0.67
N GLU A 74 12.71 0.94 0.84
CA GLU A 74 13.09 2.36 0.82
C GLU A 74 12.48 3.08 2.01
N VAL A 75 13.16 4.12 2.49
CA VAL A 75 12.65 5.02 3.52
C VAL A 75 12.60 6.42 2.93
N VAL A 76 11.42 7.02 2.94
CA VAL A 76 11.19 8.35 2.37
C VAL A 76 10.91 9.33 3.51
N PRO A 77 11.85 10.24 3.84
CA PRO A 77 11.65 11.21 4.91
C PRO A 77 10.48 12.16 4.61
N ILE A 78 9.66 12.46 5.61
CA ILE A 78 8.59 13.46 5.51
C ILE A 78 9.15 14.80 5.98
N ARG A 79 9.00 15.84 5.14
CA ARG A 79 9.69 17.14 5.29
C ARG A 79 8.75 18.31 5.55
N GLY A 80 7.46 18.05 5.61
CA GLY A 80 6.45 19.05 5.85
C GLY A 80 5.28 18.87 4.90
N GLY A 81 4.59 19.97 4.63
CA GLY A 81 3.36 19.98 3.85
C GLY A 81 2.23 20.71 4.56
N ARG A 82 1.01 20.54 4.04
CA ARG A 82 -0.19 21.27 4.48
C ARG A 82 -1.38 20.32 4.60
N VAL A 83 -2.21 20.55 5.61
CA VAL A 83 -3.55 19.96 5.70
C VAL A 83 -4.59 21.06 5.57
N LYS A 84 -5.62 20.81 4.74
CA LYS A 84 -6.76 21.71 4.56
C LYS A 84 -8.05 20.91 4.46
N GLY A 85 -9.08 21.32 5.17
CA GLY A 85 -10.33 20.59 5.27
C GLY A 85 -11.38 21.28 6.12
N LEU A 86 -12.49 20.58 6.34
CA LEU A 86 -13.59 21.08 7.15
C LEU A 86 -13.21 20.97 8.64
N GLY A 87 -12.84 22.09 9.26
CA GLY A 87 -12.44 22.13 10.66
C GLY A 87 -11.02 21.62 10.94
N LEU A 88 -10.28 21.16 9.92
CA LEU A 88 -8.91 20.69 10.04
C LEU A 88 -8.00 21.45 9.05
N ASN A 89 -7.29 22.46 9.55
CA ASN A 89 -6.31 23.23 8.81
C ASN A 89 -5.01 23.29 9.58
N GLY A 90 -3.88 23.25 8.87
CA GLY A 90 -2.58 23.22 9.52
C GLY A 90 -1.41 22.91 8.58
N THR A 91 -0.35 22.40 9.20
CA THR A 91 0.91 22.03 8.57
C THR A 91 1.29 20.61 8.96
N VAL A 92 1.93 19.89 8.05
CA VAL A 92 2.69 18.68 8.39
C VAL A 92 4.04 19.14 8.95
N LEU A 93 4.49 18.54 10.05
CA LEU A 93 5.80 18.86 10.64
C LEU A 93 6.93 18.12 9.89
N ASP A 94 8.16 18.68 9.90
CA ASP A 94 9.37 18.01 9.39
C ASP A 94 9.85 16.94 10.39
N VAL A 95 9.04 15.89 10.51
CA VAL A 95 9.28 14.73 11.37
C VAL A 95 8.55 13.52 10.78
N GLY A 96 9.19 12.36 10.89
CA GLY A 96 8.62 11.11 10.42
C GLY A 96 9.14 10.69 9.04
N ALA A 97 8.62 9.57 8.57
CA ALA A 97 9.01 8.96 7.30
C ALA A 97 7.95 7.96 6.83
N ASP A 98 8.02 7.62 5.55
CA ASP A 98 7.33 6.49 4.95
C ASP A 98 8.30 5.32 4.71
N PHE A 99 8.01 4.18 5.31
CA PHE A 99 8.82 2.96 5.30
C PHE A 99 8.29 1.97 4.26
N GLN A 100 8.71 2.16 3.02
CA GLN A 100 8.15 1.52 1.83
C GLN A 100 8.70 0.11 1.61
N GLN A 101 7.81 -0.83 1.28
CA GLN A 101 8.11 -2.19 0.89
C GLN A 101 7.63 -2.43 -0.53
N TYR A 102 8.43 -3.12 -1.34
CA TYR A 102 8.06 -3.56 -2.68
C TYR A 102 8.14 -5.08 -2.75
N PRO A 103 7.05 -5.80 -2.40
CA PRO A 103 7.02 -7.27 -2.45
C PRO A 103 7.05 -7.83 -3.88
N SER A 104 6.66 -7.03 -4.86
CA SER A 104 6.74 -7.34 -6.28
C SER A 104 6.90 -6.05 -7.09
N GLU A 105 7.14 -6.17 -8.39
CA GLU A 105 7.23 -5.01 -9.29
C GLU A 105 5.90 -4.25 -9.46
N THR A 106 4.78 -4.81 -9.01
CA THR A 106 3.41 -4.27 -9.24
C THR A 106 2.73 -3.78 -7.96
N VAL A 107 3.39 -3.94 -6.80
CA VAL A 107 2.82 -3.62 -5.48
C VAL A 107 3.86 -2.89 -4.63
N ALA A 108 3.42 -1.81 -3.99
CA ALA A 108 4.13 -1.14 -2.90
C ALA A 108 3.25 -1.07 -1.65
N ASN A 109 3.76 -1.56 -0.52
CA ASN A 109 3.16 -1.37 0.79
C ASN A 109 3.86 -0.20 1.47
N LEU A 110 3.08 0.70 2.06
CA LEU A 110 3.54 1.99 2.56
C LEU A 110 3.15 2.09 4.03
N VAL A 111 4.05 2.64 4.84
CA VAL A 111 3.89 2.75 6.29
C VAL A 111 4.46 4.09 6.69
N ALA A 112 3.61 5.09 6.83
CA ALA A 112 4.02 6.46 7.10
C ALA A 112 3.55 6.92 8.48
N ASP A 113 4.52 7.28 9.32
CA ASP A 113 4.25 7.84 10.65
C ASP A 113 4.78 9.27 10.70
N TYR A 114 3.92 10.23 11.03
CA TYR A 114 4.24 11.67 11.03
C TYR A 114 3.25 12.47 11.88
N VAL A 115 3.49 13.78 12.01
CA VAL A 115 2.68 14.66 12.87
C VAL A 115 2.13 15.84 12.09
N LEU A 116 0.83 16.08 12.25
CA LEU A 116 0.19 17.34 11.87
C LEU A 116 0.22 18.31 13.05
N LYS A 117 0.40 19.59 12.76
CA LYS A 117 0.12 20.70 13.67
C LYS A 117 -1.00 21.54 13.09
N THR A 118 -2.10 21.66 13.81
CA THR A 118 -3.25 22.45 13.40
C THR A 118 -2.98 23.95 13.61
N ASP A 119 -3.71 24.80 12.89
CA ASP A 119 -3.57 26.26 12.97
C ASP A 119 -3.95 26.79 14.37
N ASP A 120 -4.81 26.08 15.11
CA ASP A 120 -5.19 26.38 16.48
C ASP A 120 -4.26 25.74 17.54
N GLY A 121 -3.15 25.13 17.11
CA GLY A 121 -2.03 24.77 17.98
C GLY A 121 -2.03 23.33 18.52
N HIS A 122 -2.95 22.48 18.08
CA HIS A 122 -3.00 21.07 18.46
C HIS A 122 -2.10 20.20 17.58
N HIS A 123 -1.70 19.05 18.10
CA HIS A 123 -0.95 18.05 17.36
C HIS A 123 -1.81 16.81 17.13
N ILE A 124 -1.67 16.22 15.95
CA ILE A 124 -2.34 14.98 15.57
C ILE A 124 -1.27 14.04 15.04
N LEU A 125 -1.07 12.91 15.72
CA LEU A 125 -0.26 11.81 15.23
C LEU A 125 -1.01 11.13 14.09
N VAL A 126 -0.30 10.86 13.00
CA VAL A 126 -0.82 10.11 11.86
C VAL A 126 0.01 8.85 11.70
N GLU A 127 -0.63 7.69 11.86
CA GLU A 127 -0.06 6.38 11.55
C GLU A 127 -0.79 5.85 10.32
N ASN A 128 -0.15 5.89 9.16
CA ASN A 128 -0.82 5.64 7.89
C ASN A 128 -0.28 4.38 7.22
N ARG A 129 -1.18 3.41 7.02
CA ARG A 129 -0.89 2.20 6.25
C ARG A 129 -1.55 2.31 4.89
N ALA A 130 -0.79 2.05 3.82
CA ALA A 130 -1.33 2.16 2.48
C ALA A 130 -0.81 1.07 1.55
N ILE A 131 -1.58 0.85 0.48
CA ILE A 131 -1.17 0.06 -0.65
C ILE A 131 -1.21 0.91 -1.91
N ARG A 132 -0.18 0.76 -2.72
CA ARG A 132 -0.10 1.34 -4.06
C ARG A 132 0.16 0.22 -5.07
N THR A 133 -0.73 0.05 -6.04
CA THR A 133 -0.56 -0.94 -7.11
C THR A 133 -0.70 -0.30 -8.48
N GLY A 134 -0.05 -0.92 -9.47
CA GLY A 134 -0.02 -0.47 -10.86
C GLY A 134 0.77 -1.45 -11.71
N SER A 135 0.91 -1.15 -13.01
CA SER A 135 1.81 -1.93 -13.87
C SER A 135 3.27 -1.77 -13.40
N SER A 136 4.14 -2.76 -13.68
CA SER A 136 5.56 -2.65 -13.36
C SER A 136 6.19 -1.40 -13.97
N SER A 137 5.82 -1.06 -15.21
CA SER A 137 6.29 0.15 -15.88
C SER A 137 5.90 1.42 -15.13
N ASP A 138 4.68 1.50 -14.61
CA ASP A 138 4.19 2.67 -13.90
C ASP A 138 4.79 2.80 -12.50
N LEU A 139 4.94 1.70 -11.76
CA LEU A 139 5.63 1.77 -10.47
C LEU A 139 7.12 2.09 -10.62
N ASN A 140 7.79 1.59 -11.67
CA ASN A 140 9.18 1.95 -11.95
C ASN A 140 9.34 3.45 -12.24
N LYS A 141 8.43 4.03 -13.05
CA LYS A 141 8.37 5.50 -13.26
C LYS A 141 8.17 6.26 -11.96
N LEU A 142 7.29 5.77 -11.10
CA LEU A 142 7.08 6.38 -9.79
C LEU A 142 8.33 6.27 -8.91
N MET A 143 9.06 5.16 -8.91
CA MET A 143 10.31 5.03 -8.15
C MET A 143 11.42 5.95 -8.69
N SER A 144 11.47 6.19 -10.01
CA SER A 144 12.41 7.16 -10.61
C SER A 144 12.00 8.62 -10.43
N GLY A 145 10.84 8.89 -9.81
CA GLY A 145 10.33 10.25 -9.60
C GLY A 145 9.58 10.84 -10.79
N GLU A 146 9.28 10.04 -11.82
CA GLU A 146 8.47 10.46 -12.96
C GLU A 146 6.98 10.54 -12.61
N GLN A 147 6.24 11.37 -13.36
CA GLN A 147 4.80 11.47 -13.23
C GLN A 147 4.11 10.32 -13.98
N VAL A 148 3.07 9.78 -13.35
CA VAL A 148 2.15 8.82 -13.94
C VAL A 148 0.74 9.35 -13.74
N ASP A 149 -0.14 9.13 -14.72
CA ASP A 149 -1.56 9.43 -14.59
C ASP A 149 -2.11 8.73 -13.32
N PRO A 150 -2.65 9.48 -12.35
CA PRO A 150 -3.18 8.92 -11.12
C PRO A 150 -4.26 7.85 -11.32
N LEU A 151 -5.02 7.89 -12.44
CA LEU A 151 -6.05 6.88 -12.72
C LEU A 151 -5.48 5.49 -13.02
N ARG A 152 -4.19 5.41 -13.36
CA ARG A 152 -3.48 4.14 -13.62
C ARG A 152 -2.90 3.52 -12.35
N ILE A 153 -3.03 4.23 -11.23
CA ILE A 153 -2.46 3.84 -9.95
C ILE A 153 -3.59 3.67 -8.94
N TYR A 154 -3.74 2.45 -8.43
CA TYR A 154 -4.56 2.25 -7.25
C TYR A 154 -3.76 2.66 -6.03
N PHE A 155 -4.20 3.68 -5.29
CA PHE A 155 -3.54 4.13 -4.07
C PHE A 155 -4.59 4.43 -3.00
N ARG A 156 -4.67 3.55 -2.01
CA ARG A 156 -5.60 3.64 -0.89
C ARG A 156 -4.86 3.44 0.42
N CYS A 157 -5.31 4.15 1.45
CA CYS A 157 -4.72 4.09 2.77
C CYS A 157 -5.76 4.04 3.88
N VAL A 158 -5.32 3.63 5.06
CA VAL A 158 -6.11 3.56 6.29
C VAL A 158 -5.32 4.31 7.36
N PRO A 159 -5.47 5.65 7.43
CA PRO A 159 -4.79 6.44 8.43
C PRO A 159 -5.49 6.29 9.78
N ARG A 160 -4.70 6.02 10.82
CA ARG A 160 -5.14 6.19 12.19
C ARG A 160 -4.68 7.57 12.65
N LEU A 161 -5.63 8.35 13.14
CA LEU A 161 -5.41 9.69 13.67
C LEU A 161 -5.54 9.65 15.18
N SER A 162 -4.64 10.32 15.89
CA SER A 162 -4.70 10.41 17.35
C SER A 162 -4.33 11.80 17.81
N ALA A 163 -5.21 12.41 18.59
CA ALA A 163 -5.04 13.74 19.16
C ALA A 163 -5.08 13.68 20.69
N ASP A 164 -4.67 14.77 21.34
CA ASP A 164 -4.84 14.91 22.79
C ASP A 164 -6.32 14.85 23.19
N GLN A 165 -6.64 14.17 24.29
CA GLN A 165 -8.01 13.94 24.75
C GLN A 165 -8.76 15.23 25.11
N SER A 166 -8.03 16.28 25.49
CA SER A 166 -8.60 17.61 25.80
C SER A 166 -8.75 18.50 24.57
N SER A 167 -8.21 18.09 23.41
CA SER A 167 -8.30 18.85 22.16
C SER A 167 -9.68 18.71 21.50
N PRO A 168 -10.11 19.70 20.67
CA PRO A 168 -11.32 19.57 19.86
C PRO A 168 -11.23 18.45 18.81
N TYR A 169 -10.06 17.84 18.64
CA TYR A 169 -9.78 16.76 17.69
C TYR A 169 -9.79 15.37 18.33
N ALA A 170 -10.06 15.25 19.63
CA ALA A 170 -10.02 13.97 20.35
C ALA A 170 -10.89 12.87 19.72
N TRP A 171 -12.03 13.25 19.12
CA TRP A 171 -12.95 12.33 18.44
C TRP A 171 -12.30 11.54 17.29
N MET A 172 -11.21 12.05 16.70
CA MET A 172 -10.51 11.36 15.63
C MET A 172 -9.88 10.04 16.09
N SER A 173 -9.64 9.88 17.39
CA SER A 173 -9.13 8.64 17.97
C SER A 173 -10.17 7.52 18.02
N ASP A 174 -11.46 7.84 17.88
CA ASP A 174 -12.59 6.93 18.11
C ASP A 174 -13.27 6.44 16.82
N VAL A 175 -12.80 6.88 15.65
CA VAL A 175 -13.40 6.54 14.35
C VAL A 175 -12.35 6.04 13.35
N LEU A 176 -12.83 5.36 12.30
CA LEU A 176 -11.98 4.90 11.21
C LEU A 176 -11.91 5.93 10.09
N PHE A 177 -10.75 5.99 9.45
CA PHE A 177 -10.55 6.76 8.24
C PHE A 177 -10.05 5.89 7.10
N ILE A 178 -10.39 6.31 5.88
CA ILE A 178 -9.83 5.78 4.64
C ILE A 178 -9.31 6.97 3.84
N GLY A 179 -8.23 6.78 3.10
CA GLY A 179 -7.69 7.80 2.22
C GLY A 179 -7.49 7.34 0.79
N THR A 180 -7.53 8.30 -0.12
CA THR A 180 -7.10 8.14 -1.52
C THR A 180 -5.88 9.00 -1.76
N GLY A 181 -4.78 8.35 -2.17
CA GLY A 181 -3.52 9.01 -2.46
C GLY A 181 -3.35 9.29 -3.96
N VAL A 182 -2.70 10.39 -4.29
CA VAL A 182 -2.14 10.67 -5.61
C VAL A 182 -0.76 11.26 -5.42
N ARG A 183 0.15 11.02 -6.36
CA ARG A 183 1.46 11.65 -6.30
C ARG A 183 1.33 13.15 -6.58
N SER A 184 2.03 13.97 -5.82
CA SER A 184 2.19 15.41 -6.06
C SER A 184 3.62 15.69 -6.53
N PRO A 185 3.93 16.88 -7.09
CA PRO A 185 5.27 17.18 -7.61
C PRO A 185 6.40 16.98 -6.58
N ASN A 186 6.12 17.28 -5.31
CA ASN A 186 7.10 17.25 -4.22
C ASN A 186 6.82 16.12 -3.21
N GLY A 187 5.84 15.24 -3.47
CA GLY A 187 5.48 14.17 -2.56
C GLY A 187 4.14 13.53 -2.86
N VAL A 188 3.22 13.55 -1.89
CA VAL A 188 1.94 12.83 -1.98
C VAL A 188 0.79 13.69 -1.47
N LYS A 189 -0.30 13.70 -2.21
CA LYS A 189 -1.57 14.29 -1.77
C LYS A 189 -2.54 13.18 -1.39
N ILE A 190 -3.12 13.27 -0.19
CA ILE A 190 -4.04 12.28 0.36
C ILE A 190 -5.36 12.97 0.72
N ASN A 191 -6.45 12.52 0.11
CA ASN A 191 -7.80 12.90 0.54
C ASN A 191 -8.25 11.92 1.63
N ILE A 192 -8.63 12.44 2.79
CA ILE A 192 -9.01 11.67 3.98
C ILE A 192 -10.52 11.72 4.15
N PHE A 193 -11.11 10.55 4.41
CA PHE A 193 -12.53 10.37 4.62
C PHE A 193 -12.77 9.62 5.94
N GLN A 194 -13.69 10.10 6.75
CA GLN A 194 -14.22 9.38 7.90
C GLN A 194 -15.22 8.33 7.41
N VAL A 195 -15.17 7.14 8.02
CA VAL A 195 -16.20 6.10 7.88
C VAL A 195 -17.38 6.41 8.79
N LEU A 196 -18.61 6.37 8.25
CA LEU A 196 -19.87 6.71 8.93
C LEU A 196 -20.68 5.47 9.34
#